data_AF-A0A351YUM9-F1
#
_entry.id   AF-A0A351YUM9-F1
#
_cell.length_a   1.000
_cell.length_b   1.000
_cell.length_c   1.000
_cell.angle_alpha   90.00
_cell.angle_beta   90.00
_cell.angle_gamma   90.00
#
_symmetry.space_group_name_H-M   'P 1'
#
loop_
_entity.id
_entity.type
_entity.pdbx_description
1 polymer ?
#
loop_
_entity_poly.entity_id
_entity_poly.type
_entity_poly.pdbx_seq_one_letter_code
_entity_poly.pdbx_strand_id
1 'polypeptide(L)'
;MRNANPQIIPLIKQKTLELLMEAEPSQIGMRDIAKNCGITATNIYHYYKDKDTLFQAIALDCIRELNERIKASAIKGRSAKSQVRNAVNAFCDWSFENPRLALLVMQGIK
;
A
#
# COMPACT_ATOMS: atom_id res chain seq x y z
N MET A 1 28.64 9.36 -9.49
CA MET A 1 27.30 9.61 -8.93
C MET A 1 26.27 8.88 -9.80
N ARG A 2 25.71 7.77 -9.32
CA ARG A 2 24.75 6.96 -10.10
C ARG A 2 23.40 7.66 -9.97
N ASN A 3 22.88 8.22 -11.07
CA ASN A 3 21.57 8.88 -11.09
C ASN A 3 20.54 7.93 -10.48
N ALA A 4 19.97 8.30 -9.33
CA ALA A 4 18.84 7.58 -8.78
C ALA A 4 17.73 7.67 -9.83
N ASN A 5 17.37 6.53 -10.43
CA ASN A 5 16.27 6.48 -11.37
C ASN A 5 15.02 6.97 -10.62
N PRO A 6 14.41 8.12 -11.00
CA PRO A 6 13.29 8.69 -10.24
C PRO A 6 12.08 7.76 -10.18
N GLN A 7 12.04 6.73 -11.03
CA GLN A 7 10.99 5.73 -11.09
C GLN A 7 11.20 4.52 -10.16
N ILE A 8 12.34 4.45 -9.45
CA ILE A 8 12.65 3.26 -8.65
C ILE A 8 11.78 3.14 -7.39
N ILE A 9 11.44 4.25 -6.73
CA ILE A 9 10.59 4.23 -5.54
C ILE A 9 9.17 3.75 -5.89
N PRO A 10 8.50 4.31 -6.92
CA PRO A 10 7.24 3.77 -7.43
C PRO A 10 7.34 2.29 -7.80
N LEU A 11 8.41 1.88 -8.49
CA LEU A 11 8.61 0.48 -8.87
C LEU A 11 8.73 -0.44 -7.65
N ILE A 12 9.50 -0.04 -6.63
CA ILE A 12 9.65 -0.83 -5.39
C ILE A 12 8.27 -1.03 -4.74
N LYS A 13 7.48 0.03 -4.62
CA LYS A 13 6.12 -0.07 -4.06
C LYS A 13 5.24 -1.00 -4.89
N GLN A 14 5.19 -0.80 -6.21
CA GLN A 14 4.40 -1.62 -7.12
C GLN A 14 4.79 -3.10 -7.03
N LYS A 15 6.08 -3.43 -7.13
CA LYS A 15 6.56 -4.81 -7.07
C LYS A 15 6.35 -5.45 -5.70
N THR A 16 6.34 -4.65 -4.64
CA THR A 16 5.99 -5.12 -3.30
C THR A 16 4.50 -5.43 -3.19
N LEU A 17 3.63 -4.60 -3.77
CA LEU A 17 2.20 -4.86 -3.85
C LEU A 17 1.90 -6.14 -4.64
N GLU A 18 2.61 -6.38 -5.75
CA GLU A 18 2.51 -7.63 -6.51
C GLU A 18 2.86 -8.85 -5.64
N LEU A 19 3.96 -8.81 -4.90
CA LEU A 19 4.33 -9.89 -3.96
C LEU A 19 3.29 -10.07 -2.84
N LEU A 20 2.75 -8.96 -2.34
CA LEU A 20 1.69 -8.99 -1.34
C LEU A 20 0.42 -9.62 -1.89
N MET A 21 0.17 -9.73 -3.20
CA MET A 21 -0.98 -10.50 -3.74
C MET A 21 -0.75 -12.01 -3.73
N GLU A 22 0.50 -12.46 -3.68
CA GLU A 22 0.88 -13.87 -3.79
C GLU A 22 1.24 -14.49 -2.44
N ALA A 23 1.99 -13.79 -1.59
CA ALA A 23 2.46 -14.29 -0.30
C ALA A 23 2.04 -13.43 0.92
N GLU A 24 2.03 -14.05 2.10
CA GLU A 24 1.81 -13.34 3.36
C GLU A 24 2.95 -12.34 3.64
N PRO A 25 2.67 -11.20 4.31
CA PRO A 25 3.70 -10.19 4.61
C PRO A 25 4.92 -10.75 5.36
N SER A 26 4.73 -11.78 6.19
CA SER A 26 5.81 -12.45 6.93
C SER A 26 6.75 -13.26 6.03
N GLN A 27 6.27 -13.73 4.88
CA GLN A 27 7.03 -14.54 3.92
C GLN A 27 7.86 -13.69 2.95
N ILE A 28 7.56 -12.41 2.83
CA ILE A 28 8.27 -11.48 1.94
C ILE A 28 9.50 -10.93 2.67
N GLY A 29 10.69 -11.05 2.06
CA GLY A 29 11.93 -10.42 2.51
C GLY A 29 12.40 -9.28 1.63
N MET A 30 13.30 -8.43 2.16
CA MET A 30 13.91 -7.32 1.40
C MET A 30 14.65 -7.79 0.14
N ARG A 31 15.26 -8.99 0.18
CA ARG A 31 15.95 -9.58 -0.97
C ARG A 31 14.99 -10.02 -2.06
N ASP A 32 13.82 -10.54 -1.69
CA ASP A 32 12.79 -10.96 -2.64
C ASP A 32 12.23 -9.74 -3.39
N ILE A 33 11.98 -8.65 -2.67
CA ILE A 33 11.54 -7.38 -3.25
C ILE A 33 12.60 -6.82 -4.20
N ALA A 34 13.87 -6.78 -3.78
CA ALA A 34 14.96 -6.31 -4.63
C ALA A 34 15.07 -7.12 -5.93
N LYS A 35 14.96 -8.45 -5.81
CA LYS A 35 14.94 -9.38 -6.96
C LYS A 35 13.76 -9.09 -7.88
N ASN A 36 12.55 -8.90 -7.33
CA ASN A 36 11.35 -8.59 -8.12
C ASN A 36 11.45 -7.22 -8.83
N CYS A 37 12.23 -6.30 -8.29
CA CYS A 37 12.53 -4.99 -8.88
C CYS A 37 13.70 -4.99 -9.87
N GLY A 38 14.44 -6.10 -10.01
CA GLY A 38 15.65 -6.16 -10.83
C GLY A 38 16.82 -5.33 -10.29
N ILE A 39 16.89 -5.08 -8.98
CA ILE A 39 17.98 -4.33 -8.33
C ILE A 39 18.75 -5.20 -7.34
N THR A 40 19.94 -4.76 -6.95
CA THR A 40 20.73 -5.48 -5.94
C THR A 40 20.13 -5.31 -4.54
N ALA A 41 20.38 -6.28 -3.67
CA ALA A 41 19.97 -6.21 -2.26
C ALA A 41 20.54 -4.96 -1.57
N THR A 42 21.78 -4.55 -1.87
CA THR A 42 22.35 -3.31 -1.33
C THR A 42 21.58 -2.07 -1.79
N ASN A 43 21.12 -2.05 -3.05
CA ASN A 43 20.48 -0.87 -3.62
C ASN A 43 19.11 -0.59 -2.98
N ILE A 44 18.31 -1.62 -2.67
CA ILE A 44 16.98 -1.41 -2.03
C ILE A 44 17.11 -0.73 -0.66
N TYR A 45 18.19 -1.02 0.09
CA TYR A 45 18.44 -0.43 1.40
C TYR A 45 18.78 1.07 1.36
N HIS A 46 19.13 1.62 0.19
CA HIS A 46 19.26 3.07 0.03
C HIS A 46 17.90 3.80 0.01
N TYR A 47 16.81 3.09 -0.28
CA TYR A 47 15.45 3.65 -0.33
C TYR A 47 14.64 3.31 0.91
N TYR A 48 14.79 2.09 1.43
CA TYR A 48 14.06 1.60 2.60
C TYR A 48 15.00 0.84 3.52
N LYS A 49 15.14 1.31 4.76
CA LYS A 49 16.01 0.70 5.78
C LYS A 49 15.66 -0.76 6.04
N ASP A 50 14.37 -1.07 6.05
CA ASP A 50 13.82 -2.38 6.36
C ASP A 50 12.44 -2.56 5.71
N LYS A 51 11.92 -3.78 5.84
CA LYS A 51 10.63 -4.17 5.28
C LYS A 51 9.49 -3.36 5.88
N ASP A 52 9.56 -3.08 7.18
CA ASP A 52 8.51 -2.40 7.91
C ASP A 52 8.37 -0.95 7.45
N THR A 53 9.49 -0.24 7.25
CA THR A 53 9.50 1.12 6.69
C THR A 53 8.87 1.16 5.28
N LEU A 54 9.16 0.17 4.44
CA LEU A 54 8.57 0.07 3.10
C LEU A 54 7.06 -0.21 3.18
N PHE A 55 6.66 -1.16 4.02
CA PHE A 55 5.27 -1.51 4.22
C PHE A 55 4.46 -0.34 4.81
N GLN A 56 5.04 0.43 5.73
CA GLN A 56 4.43 1.67 6.25
C GLN A 56 4.23 2.70 5.14
N ALA A 57 5.23 2.88 4.27
CA ALA A 57 5.12 3.79 3.14
C ALA A 57 4.02 3.38 2.15
N ILE A 58 3.83 2.08 1.93
CA ILE A 58 2.73 1.53 1.12
C ILE A 58 1.39 1.75 1.82
N ALA A 59 1.29 1.41 3.11
CA ALA A 59 0.06 1.59 3.88
C ALA A 59 -0.40 3.05 3.90
N LEU A 60 0.52 4.00 4.02
CA LEU A 60 0.21 5.44 3.96
C LEU A 60 -0.35 5.86 2.60
N ASP A 61 0.18 5.32 1.49
CA ASP A 61 -0.36 5.59 0.16
C ASP A 61 -1.77 5.00 0.02
N CYS A 62 -1.99 3.77 0.47
CA CYS A 62 -3.30 3.13 0.48
C CYS A 62 -4.32 3.89 1.32
N ILE A 63 -3.93 4.39 2.51
CA ILE A 63 -4.80 5.20 3.37
C ILE A 63 -5.20 6.51 2.68
N ARG A 64 -4.27 7.15 1.94
CA ARG A 64 -4.58 8.36 1.18
C ARG A 64 -5.59 8.07 0.08
N GLU A 65 -5.38 7.02 -0.70
CA GLU A 65 -6.31 6.59 -1.75
C GLU A 65 -7.70 6.25 -1.17
N LEU A 66 -7.74 5.47 -0.10
CA LEU A 66 -8.95 5.07 0.59
C LEU A 66 -9.72 6.29 1.12
N ASN A 67 -9.02 7.26 1.73
CA ASN A 67 -9.64 8.50 2.19
C ASN A 67 -10.29 9.27 1.05
N GLU A 68 -9.65 9.38 -0.11
CA GLU A 68 -10.24 10.04 -1.27
C GLU A 68 -11.45 9.27 -1.82
N ARG A 69 -11.39 7.93 -1.89
CA ARG A 69 -12.53 7.09 -2.28
C ARG A 69 -13.72 7.24 -1.33
N ILE A 70 -13.46 7.28 -0.03
CA ILE A 70 -14.49 7.49 1.01
C ILE A 70 -15.12 8.87 0.87
N LYS A 71 -14.31 9.94 0.76
CA LYS A 71 -14.82 11.31 0.56
C LYS A 71 -15.68 11.41 -0.70
N ALA A 72 -15.18 10.89 -1.83
CA ALA A 72 -15.89 10.91 -3.11
C ALA A 72 -17.21 10.14 -3.07
N SER A 73 -17.31 9.09 -2.24
CA SER A 73 -18.55 8.32 -2.07
C SER A 73 -19.51 9.00 -1.10
N ALA A 74 -18.99 9.57 -0.01
CA ALA A 74 -19.75 10.30 0.99
C ALA A 74 -20.50 11.48 0.37
N ILE A 75 -19.84 12.33 -0.45
CA ILE A 75 -20.45 13.53 -1.04
C ILE A 75 -21.66 13.23 -1.96
N LYS A 76 -21.82 11.98 -2.42
CA LYS A 76 -22.98 11.57 -3.22
C LYS A 76 -24.26 11.40 -2.38
N GLY A 77 -24.16 11.37 -1.05
CA GLY A 77 -25.30 11.26 -0.15
C GLY A 77 -26.04 12.59 0.03
N ARG A 78 -27.38 12.56 -0.08
CA ARG A 78 -28.26 13.74 0.06
C ARG A 78 -28.59 14.12 1.52
N SER A 79 -28.23 13.27 2.48
CA SER A 79 -28.41 13.48 3.92
C SER A 79 -27.22 12.92 4.70
N ALA A 80 -26.94 13.45 5.89
CA ALA A 80 -25.84 12.99 6.74
C ALA A 80 -25.82 11.46 6.92
N LYS A 81 -27.00 10.85 7.15
CA LYS A 81 -27.13 9.38 7.25
C LYS A 81 -26.69 8.66 5.97
N SER A 82 -27.09 9.15 4.80
CA SER A 82 -26.67 8.57 3.52
C SER A 82 -25.19 8.78 3.23
N GLN A 83 -24.60 9.91 3.64
CA GLN A 83 -23.17 10.18 3.48
C GLN A 83 -22.34 9.20 4.31
N VAL A 84 -22.70 8.99 5.58
CA VAL A 84 -22.05 7.99 6.46
C VAL A 84 -22.20 6.58 5.88
N ARG A 85 -23.40 6.21 5.43
CA ARG A 85 -23.62 4.90 4.79
C ARG A 85 -22.73 4.70 3.57
N ASN A 86 -22.64 5.69 2.68
CA ASN A 86 -21.81 5.61 1.50
C ASN A 86 -20.32 5.55 1.85
N ALA A 87 -19.88 6.28 2.87
CA ALA A 87 -18.51 6.21 3.38
C ALA A 87 -18.15 4.81 3.89
N VAL A 88 -19.02 4.21 4.71
CA VAL A 88 -18.83 2.85 5.24
C VAL A 88 -18.82 1.82 4.11
N ASN A 89 -19.75 1.90 3.16
CA ASN A 89 -19.76 1.00 2.01
C ASN A 89 -18.47 1.12 1.19
N ALA A 90 -18.01 2.34 0.90
CA ALA A 90 -16.76 2.55 0.16
C ALA A 90 -15.54 1.95 0.86
N PHE A 91 -15.50 2.03 2.19
CA PHE A 91 -14.48 1.39 3.00
C PHE A 91 -14.56 -0.15 2.94
N CYS A 92 -15.75 -0.72 3.12
CA CYS A 92 -15.97 -2.16 3.04
C CYS A 92 -15.61 -2.70 1.65
N ASP A 93 -16.11 -2.08 0.58
CA ASP A 93 -15.85 -2.49 -0.80
C ASP A 93 -14.34 -2.50 -1.09
N TRP A 94 -13.63 -1.42 -0.73
CA TRP A 94 -12.18 -1.36 -0.90
C TRP A 94 -11.45 -2.46 -0.11
N SER A 95 -11.91 -2.75 1.12
CA SER A 95 -11.31 -3.78 1.97
C SER A 95 -11.49 -5.18 1.39
N PHE A 96 -12.64 -5.46 0.77
CA PHE A 96 -12.91 -6.75 0.10
C PHE A 96 -12.19 -6.89 -1.24
N GLU A 97 -12.01 -5.80 -1.98
CA GLU A 97 -11.22 -5.78 -3.21
C GLU A 97 -9.71 -5.96 -2.92
N ASN A 98 -9.23 -5.51 -1.75
CA ASN A 98 -7.81 -5.46 -1.41
C ASN A 98 -7.52 -6.10 -0.04
N PRO A 99 -7.86 -7.38 0.21
CA PRO A 99 -7.87 -7.97 1.55
C PRO A 99 -6.50 -7.90 2.25
N ARG A 100 -5.41 -8.03 1.50
CA ARG A 100 -4.04 -8.02 2.06
C ARG A 100 -3.53 -6.59 2.32
N LEU A 101 -3.97 -5.61 1.55
CA LEU A 101 -3.70 -4.19 1.84
C LEU A 101 -4.56 -3.70 2.99
N ALA A 102 -5.81 -4.16 3.06
CA ALA A 102 -6.68 -3.94 4.19
C ALA A 102 -6.05 -4.48 5.49
N LEU A 103 -5.47 -5.68 5.45
CA LEU A 103 -4.73 -6.23 6.58
C LEU A 103 -3.56 -5.32 7.00
N LEU A 104 -2.78 -4.84 6.03
CA LEU A 104 -1.64 -3.96 6.28
C LEU A 104 -2.05 -2.63 6.92
N VAL A 105 -3.17 -2.06 6.46
CA VAL A 105 -3.73 -0.81 7.00
C VAL A 105 -4.35 -1.00 8.38
N MET A 106 -5.05 -2.12 8.61
CA MET A 106 -5.82 -2.35 9.84
C MET A 106 -4.99 -2.91 11.01
N GLN A 107 -3.99 -3.75 10.77
CA GLN A 107 -3.26 -4.41 11.85
C GLN A 107 -2.28 -3.51 12.59
N GLY A 108 -1.93 -2.35 12.01
CA GLY A 108 -0.81 -1.54 12.50
C GLY A 108 0.51 -2.30 12.33
N ILE A 109 1.50 -1.66 11.72
CA ILE A 109 2.82 -2.28 11.63
C ILE A 109 3.46 -2.19 13.02
N LYS A 110 3.75 -3.35 13.61
CA LYS A 110 4.29 -3.50 14.97
C LYS A 110 5.64 -2.82 15.14
#